data_AF-A0A2T5B1X8-F1
#
_entry.id   AF-A0A2T5B1X8-F1
#
_cell.length_a   1.000
_cell.length_b   1.000
_cell.length_c   1.000
_cell.angle_alpha   90.00
_cell.angle_beta   90.00
_cell.angle_gamma   90.00
#
_symmetry.space_group_name_H-M   'P 1'
#
loop_
_entity.id
_entity.type
_entity.pdbx_description
1 polymer ?
#
loop_
_entity_poly.entity_id
_entity_poly.type
_entity_poly.pdbx_seq_one_letter_code
_entity_poly.pdbx_strand_id
1 'polypeptide(L)' 'MALITGGDSGIGRAVALLYAREGADVAVVYLPGEQSESEETRQVVEEQGRRCLLRPAICARRNSAGRS' A
#
# COMPACT_ATOMS: atom_id res chain seq x y z
N MET A 1 -7.40 -4.48 9.72
CA MET A 1 -6.16 -4.48 8.92
C MET A 1 -6.55 -4.82 7.49
N ALA A 2 -6.29 -3.89 6.55
CA ALA A 2 -6.59 -4.03 5.13
C ALA A 2 -5.27 -4.06 4.34
N LEU A 3 -5.13 -5.03 3.43
CA LEU A 3 -3.99 -5.14 2.52
C LEU A 3 -4.42 -4.65 1.14
N ILE A 4 -3.74 -3.63 0.63
CA ILE A 4 -4.05 -3.00 -0.65
C ILE A 4 -2.82 -3.12 -1.56
N THR A 5 -3.01 -3.82 -2.67
CA THR A 5 -2.00 -3.97 -3.73
C THR A 5 -2.25 -2.93 -4.82
N GLY A 6 -1.25 -2.12 -5.17
CA GLY A 6 -1.43 -0.97 -6.08
C GLY A 6 -2.15 0.19 -5.40
N GLY A 7 -1.81 0.46 -4.14
CA GLY A 7 -2.43 1.51 -3.32
C GLY A 7 -1.89 2.92 -3.61
N ASP A 8 -0.94 3.02 -4.53
CA ASP A 8 -0.16 4.20 -4.90
C ASP A 8 -0.86 5.10 -5.92
N SER A 9 -1.65 4.54 -6.85
CA SER A 9 -2.27 5.31 -7.93
C SER A 9 -3.81 5.27 -7.94
N GLY A 10 -4.44 6.45 -8.00
CA GLY A 10 -5.87 6.65 -8.22
C GLY A 10 -6.82 6.01 -7.18
N ILE A 11 -7.41 4.86 -7.54
CA ILE A 11 -8.44 4.16 -6.76
C ILE A 11 -7.85 3.51 -5.51
N GLY A 12 -6.62 2.99 -5.60
CA GLY A 12 -5.94 2.33 -4.48
C GLY A 12 -5.71 3.29 -3.29
N ARG A 13 -5.34 4.54 -3.57
CA ARG A 13 -5.15 5.61 -2.58
C ARG A 13 -6.46 5.98 -1.89
N ALA A 14 -7.55 6.12 -2.65
CA ALA A 14 -8.87 6.44 -2.09
C ALA A 14 -9.36 5.34 -1.14
N VAL A 15 -9.15 4.06 -1.50
CA VAL A 15 -9.53 2.92 -0.66
C VAL A 15 -8.66 2.84 0.59
N ALA A 16 -7.35 3.10 0.49
CA ALA A 16 -6.44 3.17 1.64
C ALA A 16 -6.89 4.22 2.67
N LEU A 17 -7.27 5.41 2.19
CA LEU A 17 -7.78 6.49 3.03
C LEU A 17 -9.10 6.14 3.70
N LEU A 18 -10.03 5.51 2.97
CA LEU A 18 -11.29 5.03 3.53
C LEU A 18 -11.06 4.00 4.65
N TYR A 19 -10.20 3.01 4.43
CA TYR A 19 -9.87 2.03 5.47
C TYR A 19 -9.19 2.67 6.69
N ALA A 20 -8.32 3.66 6.47
CA ALA A 20 -7.70 4.39 7.57
C ALA A 20 -8.74 5.17 8.40
N ARG A 21 -9.72 5.81 7.74
CA ARG A 21 -10.82 6.52 8.41
C ARG A 21 -11.73 5.60 9.22
N GLU A 22 -11.97 4.39 8.72
CA GLU A 22 -12.71 3.35 9.43
C GLU A 22 -11.92 2.71 10.60
N GLY A 23 -10.70 3.18 10.85
CA GLY A 23 -9.90 2.70 11.98
C GLY A 23 -9.15 1.40 11.69
N ALA A 24 -8.91 1.05 10.43
CA ALA A 24 -8.10 -0.10 10.05
C ALA A 24 -6.64 0.30 9.80
N ASP A 25 -5.70 -0.58 10.14
CA ASP A 25 -4.31 -0.48 9.66
C ASP A 25 -4.24 -0.84 8.18
N VAL A 26 -3.41 -0.12 7.43
CA VAL A 26 -3.32 -0.21 5.97
C VAL A 26 -1.93 -0.71 5.58
N ALA A 27 -1.86 -1.66 4.65
CA ALA A 27 -0.61 -2.02 3.99
C ALA A 27 -0.72 -1.67 2.50
N VAL A 28 0.17 -0.81 2.01
CA VAL A 28 0.24 -0.35 0.63
C VAL A 28 1.43 -1.03 -0.06
N VAL A 29 1.12 -1.75 -1.13
CA VAL A 29 2.12 -2.30 -2.04
C VAL A 29 2.21 -1.42 -3.27
N TYR A 30 3.42 -1.00 -3.64
CA TYR A 30 3.69 -0.01 -4.70
C TYR A 30 4.91 -0.41 -5.55
N LEU A 31 5.06 0.18 -6.74
CA LEU A 31 6.25 -0.01 -7.56
C LEU A 31 7.42 0.84 -7.06
N PRO A 32 8.69 0.40 -7.17
CA PRO A 32 9.83 1.19 -6.70
C PRO A 32 9.97 2.57 -7.35
N GLY A 33 9.34 2.81 -8.51
CA GLY A 33 9.28 4.13 -9.15
C GLY A 33 8.22 5.09 -8.55
N GLU A 34 7.26 4.57 -7.78
CA GLU A 34 6.11 5.29 -7.20
C GLU A 34 6.26 5.47 -5.68
N GLN A 35 7.50 5.41 -5.17
CA GLN A 35 7.76 5.49 -3.73
C GLN A 35 7.30 6.82 -3.12
N SER A 36 7.51 7.93 -3.84
CA SER A 36 7.11 9.26 -3.38
C SER A 36 5.59 9.36 -3.17
N GLU A 37 4.79 8.81 -4.09
CA GLU A 37 3.31 8.81 -3.98
C GLU A 37 2.81 7.93 -2.83
N SER A 38 3.54 6.84 -2.59
CA SER A 38 3.26 5.92 -1.48
C SER A 38 3.59 6.53 -0.12
N GLU A 39 4.67 7.31 -0.03
CA GLU A 39 5.05 8.06 1.17
C GLU A 39 4.05 9.14 1.52
N GLU A 40 3.52 9.88 0.54
CA GLU A 40 2.40 10.80 0.78
C GLU A 40 1.18 10.07 1.35
N THR A 41 0.83 8.92 0.76
CA THR A 41 -0.32 8.13 1.22
C THR A 41 -0.11 7.62 2.64
N ARG A 42 1.11 7.19 2.98
CA ARG A 42 1.51 6.83 4.34
C ARG A 42 1.31 7.99 5.30
N GLN A 43 1.78 9.19 4.95
CA GLN A 43 1.70 10.36 5.82
C GLN A 43 0.24 10.69 6.14
N VAL A 44 -0.65 10.69 5.15
CA VAL A 44 -2.08 10.96 5.39
C VAL A 44 -2.71 9.87 6.25
N VAL A 45 -2.35 8.59 6.07
CA VAL A 45 -2.85 7.50 6.93
C VAL A 45 -2.35 7.63 8.37
N GLU A 46 -1.09 8.02 8.56
CA GLU A 46 -0.49 8.25 9.88
C GLU A 46 -1.11 9.47 10.58
N GLU A 47 -1.45 10.53 9.86
CA GLU A 47 -2.21 11.69 10.38
C GLU A 47 -3.61 11.30 10.89
N GLN A 48 -4.23 10.26 10.31
CA GLN A 48 -5.48 9.69 10.82
C GLN A 48 -5.28 8.78 12.06
N GLY A 49 -4.05 8.69 12.59
CA GLY A 49 -3.72 7.87 13.76
C GLY A 49 -3.64 6.38 13.47
N ARG A 50 -3.48 5.97 12.21
CA ARG A 50 -3.41 4.57 11.78
C ARG A 50 -2.00 4.18 11.33
N ARG A 51 -1.68 2.89 11.40
CA ARG A 51 -0.40 2.39 10.88
C ARG A 51 -0.50 2.13 9.38
N CYS A 52 0.50 2.63 8.65
CA CYS A 52 0.67 2.36 7.22
C CYS A 52 1.99 1.61 6.95
N LEU A 53 1.89 0.43 6.35
CA LEU A 53 3.05 -0.38 5.94
C LEU A 53 3.27 -0.23 4.44
N LEU A 54 4.42 0.31 4.07
CA LEU A 54 4.85 0.46 2.69
C LEU A 54 5.71 -0.75 2.28
N ARG A 55 5.28 -1.48 1.24
CA ARG A 55 6.07 -2.59 0.67
C ARG A 55 6.30 -2.37 -0.83
N PRO A 56 7.55 -2.15 -1.28
CA PRO A 56 7.84 -2.15 -2.71
C PRO A 56 7.68 -3.58 -3.25
N ALA A 57 6.94 -3.75 -4.34
CA ALA A 57 6.84 -5.02 -5.05
C ALA A 57 7.02 -4.80 -6.55
N ILE A 58 7.85 -5.63 -7.17
CA ILE A 58 8.05 -5.61 -8.62
C ILE A 58 7.07 -6.61 -9.22
N CYS A 59 6.01 -6.14 -9.90
CA CYS A 59 5.07 -7.02 -10.59
C CYS A 59 5.59 -7.51 -11.95
N ALA A 60 6.85 -7.97 -12.02
CA ALA A 60 7.24 -8.92 -13.04
C ALA A 60 6.83 -10.30 -12.53
N ARG A 61 5.80 -10.91 -13.14
CA ARG A 61 5.31 -12.27 -12.86
C ARG A 61 6.43 -13.16 -12.31
N ARG A 62 6.40 -13.46 -11.01
CA ARG A 62 7.15 -14.57 -10.45
C ARG A 62 6.14 -15.63 -10.05
N ASN A 63 5.86 -16.50 -11.01
CA ASN A 63 5.25 -17.80 -10.73
C ASN A 63 6.12 -18.44 -9.65
N SER A 64 5.56 -18.72 -8.48
CA SER A 64 6.21 -19.53 -7.46
C SER A 64 6.24 -20.98 -7.94
N ALA A 65 7.18 -21.28 -8.83
CA ALA A 65 7.60 -22.63 -9.16
C ALA A 65 9.01 -22.84 -8.62
N GLY A 66 9.16 -23.83 -7.73
CA GLY A 66 10.45 -24.41 -7.38
C GLY A 66 11.06 -23.90 -6.07
N ARG A 67 10.65 -24.51 -4.95
CA ARG A 67 11.63 -24.87 -3.91
C ARG A 67 11.91 -26.35 -4.11
N SER A 68 13.15 -26.66 -4.49
CA SER A 68 13.79 -27.96 -4.33
C SER A 68 14.88 -27.79 -3.30
#